data_AF-A0A7V2PF74-F1
#
_entry.id   AF-A0A7V2PF74-F1
#
_cell.length_a   1.000
_cell.length_b   1.000
_cell.length_c   1.000
_cell.angle_alpha   90.00
_cell.angle_beta   90.00
_cell.angle_gamma   90.00
#
_symmetry.space_group_name_H-M   'P 1'
#
loop_
_entity.id
_entity.type
_entity.pdbx_description
1 polymer ?
#
loop_
_entity_poly.entity_id
_entity_poly.type
_entity_poly.pdbx_seq_one_letter_code
_entity_poly.pdbx_strand_id
1 'polypeptide(L)'
;MKRSQLLGRTLRETPLVPDPWTELALRAALIRFINGQVVFLPLGERAIARLKILLGSTHSPAQEIRLGPGLVDEGWLEFLHDEIQSYRQLPITLFTRRTVKSIEPAKGLARPPWRRAMQWLWMSTTEEDLRNYQGQWIKGVEAAWSEIGLAPRWSEWRLNEFGWSYVHESGPNEMLSCTTCSYIGRSEAAQFRRQSGVEENLTEMTPIATPGADTIQALAEMLSIPEAKTLKALFLTGDEEQLVLIVIRGDLDVSLPKISDVTGIRSLRAASEEIIRSGGAEPGYASPIGLEVKTSMEDEGLLVIGDFSIEHGVNFVAGANKPGFHMRGVNYPRDYVVTLIADVALAKEGDGCPTCGEALMATRGIFLGGWQRLKASIRYTSDEGLDRYTQIGLGTLFLEPILSALLAEHKDDQGMIWPSRLAPFDVYLVELKCPQEAEKVAREVEATGLSVLHDDRKVSPGVKFTDADLIGLPIRLTVSRRSLEQGGVECAVRGKSVQQIIPLEGVGETILAVFSSVM
;
A
#
# COMPACT_ATOMS: atom_id res chain seq x y z
N MET A 1 4.46 34.41 -6.41
CA MET A 1 4.96 34.12 -5.02
C MET A 1 6.47 34.39 -4.93
N LYS A 2 6.94 35.20 -3.97
CA LYS A 2 8.39 35.49 -3.81
C LYS A 2 9.13 34.37 -3.05
N ARG A 3 10.27 33.93 -3.57
CA ARG A 3 11.09 32.86 -3.00
C ARG A 3 11.73 33.28 -1.68
N SER A 4 12.07 34.56 -1.54
CA SER A 4 12.61 35.13 -0.30
C SER A 4 11.63 35.04 0.89
N GLN A 5 10.33 34.97 0.61
CA GLN A 5 9.25 34.89 1.59
C GLN A 5 8.72 33.46 1.78
N LEU A 6 9.14 32.51 0.94
CA LEU A 6 8.70 31.12 1.00
C LEU A 6 9.50 30.35 2.07
N LEU A 7 8.81 29.82 3.07
CA LEU A 7 9.41 28.93 4.07
C LEU A 7 9.99 27.67 3.41
N GLY A 8 11.19 27.27 3.84
CA GLY A 8 11.89 26.10 3.33
C GLY A 8 13.11 26.49 2.51
N ARG A 9 14.30 26.19 3.03
CA ARG A 9 15.57 26.32 2.31
C ARG A 9 15.92 24.98 1.67
N THR A 10 16.43 25.01 0.45
CA THR A 10 17.05 23.84 -0.16
C THR A 10 18.28 23.41 0.64
N LEU A 11 18.64 22.13 0.56
CA LEU A 11 19.82 21.59 1.23
C LEU A 11 20.84 21.13 0.18
N ARG A 12 22.10 21.53 0.37
CA ARG A 12 23.22 21.04 -0.45
C ARG A 12 23.62 19.62 -0.07
N GLU A 13 23.65 19.36 1.25
CA GLU A 13 23.91 18.05 1.83
C GLU A 13 22.63 17.53 2.48
N THR A 14 22.36 16.24 2.30
CA THR A 14 21.18 15.58 2.85
C THR A 14 21.54 14.87 4.14
N PRO A 15 20.65 14.90 5.15
CA PRO A 15 20.70 13.92 6.24
C PRO A 15 20.68 12.48 5.71
N LEU A 16 21.29 11.54 6.44
CA LEU A 16 21.16 10.12 6.13
C LEU A 16 19.69 9.70 6.18
N VAL A 17 19.18 9.17 5.08
CA VAL A 17 17.78 8.74 4.92
C VAL A 17 17.72 7.38 4.22
N PRO A 18 16.63 6.61 4.40
CA PRO A 18 16.57 5.22 3.94
C PRO A 18 16.32 5.03 2.44
N ASP A 19 16.01 6.11 1.70
CA ASP A 19 15.58 6.02 0.31
C ASP A 19 15.83 7.35 -0.47
N PRO A 20 15.97 7.28 -1.80
CA PRO A 20 16.37 8.44 -2.62
C PRO A 20 15.27 9.51 -2.77
N TRP A 21 13.99 9.13 -2.77
CA TRP A 21 12.89 10.11 -2.89
C TRP A 21 12.72 10.95 -1.63
N THR A 22 12.95 10.38 -0.44
CA THR A 22 12.96 11.14 0.82
C THR A 22 14.12 12.11 0.84
N GLU A 23 15.29 11.69 0.36
CA GLU A 23 16.44 12.58 0.17
C GLU A 23 16.07 13.76 -0.74
N LEU A 24 15.52 13.46 -1.91
CA LEU A 24 15.15 14.48 -2.89
C LEU A 24 14.10 15.45 -2.31
N ALA A 25 13.09 14.94 -1.61
CA ALA A 25 12.07 15.75 -0.96
C ALA A 25 12.62 16.66 0.15
N LEU A 26 13.61 16.20 0.92
CA LEU A 26 14.30 17.01 1.93
C LEU A 26 15.16 18.10 1.29
N ARG A 27 15.97 17.72 0.30
CA ARG A 27 16.87 18.63 -0.43
C ARG A 27 16.09 19.73 -1.14
N ALA A 28 14.99 19.40 -1.79
CA ALA A 28 14.14 20.37 -2.49
C ALA A 28 13.20 21.16 -1.57
N ALA A 29 13.30 20.97 -0.24
CA ALA A 29 12.47 21.63 0.74
C ALA A 29 10.96 21.39 0.55
N LEU A 30 10.58 20.17 0.14
CA LEU A 30 9.20 19.73 0.13
C LEU A 30 8.75 19.31 1.53
N ILE A 31 9.64 18.67 2.28
CA ILE A 31 9.34 18.11 3.61
C ILE A 31 10.44 18.40 4.62
N ARG A 32 10.13 18.19 5.91
CA ARG A 32 11.06 18.00 7.03
C ARG A 32 10.56 16.89 7.93
N PHE A 33 11.38 16.47 8.89
CA PHE A 33 10.97 15.55 9.94
C PHE A 33 10.99 16.21 11.32
N ILE A 34 9.99 15.93 12.14
CA ILE A 34 9.95 16.25 13.58
C ILE A 34 9.49 14.99 14.31
N ASN A 35 10.32 14.45 15.21
CA ASN A 35 10.01 13.22 15.97
C ASN A 35 9.53 12.06 15.08
N GLY A 36 10.18 11.86 13.93
CA GLY A 36 9.82 10.84 12.94
C GLY A 36 8.56 11.13 12.11
N GLN A 37 7.88 12.27 12.34
CA GLN A 37 6.72 12.71 11.58
C GLN A 37 7.12 13.58 10.40
N VAL A 38 6.46 13.40 9.26
CA VAL A 38 6.66 14.23 8.08
C VAL A 38 5.94 15.56 8.24
N VAL A 39 6.67 16.65 8.09
CA VAL A 39 6.14 18.01 7.99
C VAL A 39 6.23 18.44 6.54
N PHE A 40 5.09 18.67 5.90
CA PHE A 40 5.04 19.24 4.57
C PHE A 40 5.32 20.75 4.63
N LEU A 41 6.36 21.17 3.92
CA LEU A 41 6.67 22.58 3.69
C LEU A 41 5.78 23.12 2.55
N PRO A 42 5.70 24.44 2.34
CA PRO A 42 4.79 25.03 1.36
C PRO A 42 4.86 24.43 -0.05
N LEU A 43 6.05 24.08 -0.56
CA LEU A 43 6.18 23.42 -1.86
C LEU A 43 5.56 22.01 -1.84
N GLY A 44 5.88 21.21 -0.82
CA GLY A 44 5.32 19.87 -0.69
C GLY A 44 3.80 19.90 -0.52
N GLU A 45 3.26 20.81 0.30
CA GLU A 45 1.82 20.89 0.52
C GLU A 45 1.07 21.33 -0.75
N ARG A 46 1.65 22.22 -1.56
CA ARG A 46 1.08 22.59 -2.86
C ARG A 46 1.07 21.42 -3.85
N ALA A 47 2.14 20.64 -3.90
CA ALA A 47 2.19 19.43 -4.73
C ALA A 47 1.13 18.41 -4.28
N ILE A 48 0.97 18.20 -2.97
CA ILE A 48 -0.07 17.32 -2.44
C ILE A 48 -1.48 17.86 -2.73
N ALA A 49 -1.69 19.17 -2.65
CA ALA A 49 -2.98 19.77 -2.99
C ALA A 49 -3.37 19.52 -4.45
N ARG A 50 -2.41 19.67 -5.39
CA ARG A 50 -2.61 19.33 -6.80
C ARG A 50 -2.87 17.84 -7.01
N LEU A 51 -2.13 16.98 -6.31
CA LEU A 51 -2.37 15.53 -6.34
C LEU A 51 -3.78 15.15 -5.86
N LYS A 52 -4.27 15.78 -4.78
CA LYS A 52 -5.64 15.56 -4.29
C LYS A 52 -6.71 15.97 -5.29
N ILE A 53 -6.48 17.04 -6.05
CA ILE A 53 -7.41 17.50 -7.09
C ILE A 53 -7.46 16.46 -8.22
N LEU A 54 -6.30 16.06 -8.74
CA LEU A 54 -6.17 15.04 -9.78
C LEU A 54 -6.86 13.73 -9.38
N LEU A 55 -6.52 13.19 -8.21
CA LEU A 55 -7.09 11.94 -7.74
C LEU A 55 -8.58 12.10 -7.40
N GLY A 56 -9.01 13.30 -7.01
CA GLY A 56 -10.42 13.59 -6.71
C GLY A 56 -11.32 13.48 -7.93
N SER A 57 -10.81 13.78 -9.13
CA SER A 57 -11.57 13.66 -10.38
C SER A 57 -11.69 12.24 -10.94
N THR A 58 -11.13 11.22 -10.26
CA THR A 58 -11.06 9.83 -10.77
C THR A 58 -12.36 9.03 -10.63
N HIS A 59 -13.46 9.61 -10.12
CA HIS A 59 -14.67 8.85 -9.79
C HIS A 59 -15.98 9.61 -10.07
N SER A 60 -17.07 8.84 -10.14
CA SER A 60 -18.48 9.27 -10.22
C SER A 60 -18.88 10.22 -9.07
N PRO A 61 -20.04 10.91 -9.08
CA PRO A 61 -20.36 11.85 -8.00
C PRO A 61 -20.48 11.11 -6.65
N ALA A 62 -19.50 11.34 -5.78
CA ALA A 62 -19.53 10.89 -4.39
C ALA A 62 -19.89 12.05 -3.46
N GLN A 63 -20.52 11.69 -2.34
CA GLN A 63 -20.85 12.65 -1.29
C GLN A 63 -19.67 12.76 -0.33
N GLU A 64 -19.10 13.97 -0.20
CA GLU A 64 -17.95 14.19 0.69
C GLU A 64 -18.41 14.21 2.15
N ILE A 65 -17.79 13.35 2.96
CA ILE A 65 -17.93 13.32 4.42
C ILE A 65 -16.58 13.57 5.09
N ARG A 66 -16.61 14.16 6.28
CA ARG A 66 -15.41 14.39 7.09
C ARG A 66 -15.52 13.63 8.40
N LEU A 67 -14.65 12.63 8.56
CA LEU A 67 -14.53 11.87 9.80
C LEU A 67 -13.70 12.64 10.82
N GLY A 68 -14.08 12.53 12.09
CA GLY A 68 -13.31 13.08 13.20
C GLY A 68 -11.95 12.36 13.39
N PRO A 69 -10.93 13.01 13.98
CA PRO A 69 -9.58 12.46 14.09
C PRO A 69 -9.46 11.21 14.97
N GLY A 70 -10.45 10.93 15.83
CA GLY A 70 -10.49 9.73 16.69
C GLY A 70 -11.02 8.48 16.00
N LEU A 71 -11.63 8.62 14.81
CA LEU A 71 -12.13 7.50 14.03
C LEU A 71 -10.98 6.96 13.20
N VAL A 72 -10.16 6.07 13.77
CA VAL A 72 -8.91 5.56 13.17
C VAL A 72 -9.07 4.25 12.39
N ASP A 73 -9.98 3.38 12.79
CA ASP A 73 -10.27 2.10 12.13
C ASP A 73 -11.53 2.20 11.26
N GLU A 74 -12.21 1.07 10.99
CA GLU A 74 -13.47 0.99 10.25
C GLU A 74 -14.71 1.15 11.15
N GLY A 75 -14.55 1.37 12.46
CA GLY A 75 -15.67 1.57 13.40
C GLY A 75 -16.53 2.79 13.08
N TRP A 76 -16.02 3.74 12.28
CA TRP A 76 -16.82 4.86 11.80
C TRP A 76 -18.00 4.43 10.92
N LEU A 77 -18.03 3.21 10.38
CA LEU A 77 -19.17 2.73 9.60
C LEU A 77 -20.44 2.60 10.45
N GLU A 78 -20.30 2.57 11.78
CA GLU A 78 -21.42 2.38 12.71
C GLU A 78 -22.54 3.40 12.51
N PHE A 79 -22.22 4.68 12.27
CA PHE A 79 -23.26 5.71 12.08
C PHE A 79 -24.15 5.44 10.87
N LEU A 80 -23.66 4.68 9.87
CA LEU A 80 -24.43 4.36 8.68
C LEU A 80 -25.61 3.43 8.98
N HIS A 81 -25.59 2.71 10.11
CA HIS A 81 -26.74 1.92 10.55
C HIS A 81 -27.97 2.77 10.85
N ASP A 82 -27.79 4.02 11.27
CA ASP A 82 -28.91 4.94 11.54
C ASP A 82 -29.34 5.68 10.27
N GLU A 83 -28.38 6.01 9.40
CA GLU A 83 -28.62 6.80 8.18
C GLU A 83 -29.21 5.97 7.03
N ILE A 84 -28.92 4.66 6.94
CA ILE A 84 -29.36 3.79 5.83
C ILE A 84 -30.35 2.76 6.36
N GLN A 85 -31.63 2.96 6.03
CA GLN A 85 -32.74 2.11 6.48
C GLN A 85 -33.46 1.40 5.32
N SER A 86 -33.35 1.90 4.08
CA SER A 86 -34.11 1.40 2.94
C SER A 86 -33.28 1.27 1.67
N TYR A 87 -33.62 0.28 0.84
CA TYR A 87 -33.03 0.08 -0.49
C TYR A 87 -33.10 1.33 -1.38
N ARG A 88 -34.07 2.23 -1.16
CA ARG A 88 -34.24 3.47 -1.92
C ARG A 88 -33.10 4.48 -1.72
N GLN A 89 -32.30 4.31 -0.67
CA GLN A 89 -31.12 5.14 -0.39
C GLN A 89 -29.86 4.57 -1.04
N LEU A 90 -29.95 3.37 -1.63
CA LEU A 90 -28.86 2.67 -2.26
C LEU A 90 -29.04 2.68 -3.79
N PRO A 91 -27.94 2.66 -4.56
CA PRO A 91 -26.55 2.67 -4.11
C PRO A 91 -26.09 4.06 -3.64
N ILE A 92 -25.12 4.10 -2.73
CA ILE A 92 -24.48 5.34 -2.28
C ILE A 92 -22.95 5.24 -2.42
N THR A 93 -22.33 6.36 -2.78
CA THR A 93 -20.88 6.52 -2.78
C THR A 93 -20.51 7.68 -1.86
N LEU A 94 -19.68 7.39 -0.86
CA LEU A 94 -19.11 8.38 0.05
C LEU A 94 -17.64 8.59 -0.28
N PHE A 95 -17.17 9.82 -0.11
CA PHE A 95 -15.77 10.19 -0.27
C PHE A 95 -15.26 10.84 1.01
N THR A 96 -14.08 10.46 1.47
CA THR A 96 -13.47 11.08 2.64
C THR A 96 -11.96 11.24 2.49
N ARG A 97 -11.45 12.26 3.17
CA ARG A 97 -10.01 12.55 3.27
C ARG A 97 -9.64 12.52 4.74
N ARG A 98 -8.68 11.67 5.09
CA ARG A 98 -8.27 11.51 6.49
C ARG A 98 -6.80 11.17 6.61
N THR A 99 -6.32 11.17 7.84
CA THR A 99 -4.97 10.71 8.16
C THR A 99 -5.09 9.34 8.80
N VAL A 100 -4.38 8.35 8.25
CA VAL A 100 -4.33 6.98 8.74
C VAL A 100 -2.97 6.69 9.35
N LYS A 101 -2.96 5.90 10.43
CA LYS A 101 -1.72 5.44 11.05
C LYS A 101 -1.23 4.17 10.34
N SER A 102 0.07 4.10 10.05
CA SER A 102 0.69 2.86 9.61
C SER A 102 0.93 1.94 10.81
N ILE A 103 0.54 0.67 10.67
CA ILE A 103 0.88 -0.38 11.64
C ILE A 103 2.28 -0.95 11.39
N GLU A 104 2.85 -0.69 10.22
CA GLU A 104 4.18 -1.15 9.82
C GLU A 104 5.26 -0.14 10.28
N PRO A 105 6.50 -0.59 10.50
CA PRO A 105 7.61 0.29 10.86
C PRO A 105 7.82 1.39 9.82
N ALA A 106 7.97 2.62 10.29
CA ALA A 106 8.15 3.77 9.42
C ALA A 106 9.41 3.67 8.58
N LYS A 107 9.33 4.06 7.30
CA LYS A 107 10.46 4.10 6.37
C LYS A 107 10.29 5.26 5.38
N GLY A 108 10.98 6.36 5.69
CA GLY A 108 11.01 7.58 4.88
C GLY A 108 9.63 8.16 4.58
N LEU A 109 9.50 8.80 3.42
CA LEU A 109 8.27 9.36 2.90
C LEU A 109 7.33 8.30 2.29
N ALA A 110 7.86 7.14 1.88
CA ALA A 110 7.07 6.08 1.28
C ALA A 110 6.21 5.33 2.33
N ARG A 111 6.63 5.31 3.60
CA ARG A 111 5.86 4.71 4.70
C ARG A 111 6.05 5.51 5.99
N PRO A 112 5.56 6.75 6.10
CA PRO A 112 5.61 7.50 7.36
C PRO A 112 4.63 6.92 8.37
N PRO A 113 4.79 7.21 9.68
CA PRO A 113 3.90 6.70 10.73
C PRO A 113 2.43 7.10 10.52
N TRP A 114 2.20 8.27 9.91
CA TRP A 114 0.89 8.79 9.55
C TRP A 114 0.89 9.20 8.08
N ARG A 115 -0.13 8.78 7.34
CA ARG A 115 -0.30 9.06 5.91
C ARG A 115 -1.65 9.67 5.65
N ARG A 116 -1.73 10.60 4.70
CA ARG A 116 -3.00 11.09 4.20
C ARG A 116 -3.58 10.09 3.21
N ALA A 117 -4.82 9.73 3.44
CA ALA A 117 -5.60 8.82 2.62
C ALA A 117 -6.76 9.57 1.97
N MET A 118 -6.96 9.30 0.69
CA MET A 118 -8.22 9.56 -0.02
C MET A 118 -8.97 8.25 -0.12
N GLN A 119 -10.21 8.25 0.37
CA GLN A 119 -11.00 7.03 0.48
C GLN A 119 -12.37 7.20 -0.12
N TRP A 120 -12.79 6.16 -0.83
CA TRP A 120 -14.10 6.05 -1.45
C TRP A 120 -14.78 4.80 -0.94
N LEU A 121 -16.00 4.97 -0.45
CA LEU A 121 -16.80 3.88 0.07
C LEU A 121 -18.05 3.74 -0.80
N TRP A 122 -18.23 2.55 -1.36
CA TRP A 122 -19.41 2.19 -2.13
C TRP A 122 -20.26 1.24 -1.33
N MET A 123 -21.57 1.51 -1.28
CA MET A 123 -22.55 0.59 -0.72
C MET A 123 -23.62 0.28 -1.75
N SER A 124 -23.82 -0.99 -2.00
CA SER A 124 -24.80 -1.50 -2.94
C SER A 124 -25.64 -2.63 -2.33
N THR A 125 -26.72 -2.97 -3.00
CA THR A 125 -27.58 -4.11 -2.65
C THR A 125 -27.05 -5.42 -3.25
N THR A 126 -26.22 -5.34 -4.30
CA THR A 126 -25.68 -6.51 -5.01
C THR A 126 -24.15 -6.45 -5.13
N GLU A 127 -23.53 -7.63 -5.19
CA GLU A 127 -22.09 -7.80 -5.46
C GLU A 127 -21.72 -7.41 -6.90
N GLU A 128 -22.66 -7.50 -7.83
CA GLU A 128 -22.44 -7.09 -9.22
C GLU A 128 -22.24 -5.58 -9.35
N ASP A 129 -23.08 -4.79 -8.69
CA ASP A 129 -22.92 -3.33 -8.64
C ASP A 129 -21.56 -2.96 -8.03
N LEU A 130 -21.15 -3.67 -6.98
CA LEU A 130 -19.89 -3.40 -6.31
C LEU A 130 -18.68 -3.66 -7.21
N ARG A 131 -18.69 -4.77 -7.98
CA ARG A 131 -17.68 -5.05 -9.01
C ARG A 131 -17.66 -4.00 -10.12
N ASN A 132 -18.84 -3.51 -10.53
CA ASN A 132 -18.93 -2.44 -11.52
C ASN A 132 -18.30 -1.14 -11.00
N TYR A 133 -18.54 -0.77 -9.74
CA TYR A 133 -17.90 0.39 -9.10
C TYR A 133 -16.40 0.23 -8.97
N GLN A 134 -15.93 -0.95 -8.55
CA GLN A 134 -14.51 -1.28 -8.51
C GLN A 134 -13.85 -1.06 -9.88
N GLY A 135 -14.45 -1.59 -10.95
CA GLY A 135 -13.92 -1.45 -12.30
C GLY A 135 -13.90 0.01 -12.81
N GLN A 136 -14.91 0.81 -12.48
CA GLN A 136 -14.94 2.24 -12.82
C GLN A 136 -13.86 3.02 -12.07
N TRP A 137 -13.71 2.76 -10.77
CA TRP A 137 -12.69 3.41 -9.95
C TRP A 137 -11.27 3.05 -10.40
N ILE A 138 -11.01 1.76 -10.67
CA ILE A 138 -9.72 1.31 -11.21
C ILE A 138 -9.38 2.06 -12.50
N LYS A 139 -10.31 2.13 -13.47
CA LYS A 139 -10.09 2.86 -14.73
C LYS A 139 -9.79 4.34 -14.52
N GLY A 140 -10.52 5.00 -13.61
CA GLY A 140 -10.30 6.41 -13.30
C GLY A 140 -8.93 6.67 -12.67
N VAL A 141 -8.51 5.79 -11.76
CA VAL A 141 -7.19 5.85 -11.12
C VAL A 141 -6.06 5.55 -12.12
N GLU A 142 -6.24 4.56 -12.99
CA GLU A 142 -5.28 4.26 -14.07
C GLU A 142 -5.15 5.42 -15.08
N ALA A 143 -6.24 6.11 -15.40
CA ALA A 143 -6.17 7.32 -16.21
C ALA A 143 -5.35 8.42 -15.52
N ALA A 144 -5.51 8.60 -14.20
CA ALA A 144 -4.69 9.55 -13.44
C ALA A 144 -3.21 9.14 -13.39
N TRP A 145 -2.89 7.84 -13.29
CA TRP A 145 -1.52 7.34 -13.42
C TRP A 145 -0.91 7.67 -14.78
N SER A 146 -1.63 7.40 -15.86
CA SER A 146 -1.19 7.73 -17.21
C SER A 146 -0.97 9.23 -17.39
N GLU A 147 -1.84 10.07 -16.84
CA GLU A 147 -1.75 11.53 -16.95
C GLU A 147 -0.49 12.09 -16.28
N ILE A 148 -0.04 11.46 -15.20
CA ILE A 148 1.17 11.88 -14.47
C ILE A 148 2.41 11.08 -14.86
N GLY A 149 2.31 10.19 -15.86
CA GLY A 149 3.42 9.38 -16.33
C GLY A 149 3.92 8.34 -15.33
N LEU A 150 3.06 7.87 -14.42
CA LEU A 150 3.39 6.82 -13.46
C LEU A 150 2.84 5.46 -13.96
N ALA A 151 3.62 4.39 -13.84
CA ALA A 151 3.23 3.05 -14.29
C ALA A 151 3.28 2.02 -13.14
N PRO A 152 2.45 2.14 -12.09
CA PRO A 152 2.43 1.16 -11.02
C PRO A 152 1.82 -0.17 -11.47
N ARG A 153 2.23 -1.28 -10.85
CA ARG A 153 1.70 -2.62 -11.13
C ARG A 153 0.51 -2.95 -10.23
N TRP A 154 -0.51 -3.58 -10.81
CA TRP A 154 -1.60 -4.19 -10.07
C TRP A 154 -1.08 -5.37 -9.24
N SER A 155 -1.10 -5.22 -7.91
CA SER A 155 -0.46 -6.11 -6.95
C SER A 155 -1.40 -6.52 -5.85
N GLU A 156 -1.33 -7.79 -5.46
CA GLU A 156 -2.00 -8.30 -4.27
C GLU A 156 -1.37 -7.68 -3.01
N TRP A 157 -2.18 -7.06 -2.15
CA TRP A 157 -1.69 -6.40 -0.94
C TRP A 157 -2.30 -6.95 0.35
N ARG A 158 -3.39 -7.69 0.20
CA ARG A 158 -4.09 -8.51 1.18
C ARG A 158 -4.60 -9.75 0.46
N LEU A 159 -4.92 -10.82 1.18
CA LEU A 159 -5.35 -12.07 0.57
C LEU A 159 -6.58 -11.82 -0.33
N ASN A 160 -6.45 -12.09 -1.63
CA ASN A 160 -7.46 -11.83 -2.68
C ASN A 160 -7.85 -10.36 -2.89
N GLU A 161 -7.09 -9.41 -2.34
CA GLU A 161 -7.35 -7.98 -2.48
C GLU A 161 -6.18 -7.26 -3.14
N PHE A 162 -6.50 -6.38 -4.08
CA PHE A 162 -5.53 -5.85 -5.02
C PHE A 162 -5.49 -4.32 -5.02
N GLY A 163 -4.33 -3.80 -5.39
CA GLY A 163 -4.05 -2.37 -5.46
C GLY A 163 -2.85 -2.08 -6.33
N TRP A 164 -2.31 -0.88 -6.24
CA TRP A 164 -1.18 -0.44 -7.05
C TRP A 164 0.10 -0.38 -6.22
N SER A 165 1.15 -1.01 -6.73
CA SER A 165 2.50 -0.89 -6.19
C SER A 165 3.45 -0.37 -7.26
N TYR A 166 4.23 0.66 -6.92
CA TYR A 166 5.34 1.10 -7.75
C TYR A 166 6.59 0.27 -7.40
N VAL A 167 7.05 -0.56 -8.35
CA VAL A 167 8.19 -1.46 -8.13
C VAL A 167 9.49 -0.67 -8.16
N HIS A 168 10.26 -0.74 -7.09
CA HIS A 168 11.54 -0.07 -6.96
C HIS A 168 12.37 -0.71 -5.83
N GLU A 169 13.66 -0.93 -6.06
CA GLU A 169 14.56 -1.62 -5.11
C GLU A 169 14.61 -0.97 -3.71
N SER A 170 14.63 0.36 -3.61
CA SER A 170 14.58 1.07 -2.32
C SER A 170 13.21 1.02 -1.61
N GLY A 171 12.19 0.42 -2.23
CA GLY A 171 10.81 0.39 -1.74
C GLY A 171 10.68 -0.20 -0.33
N PRO A 172 9.78 0.31 0.53
CA PRO A 172 9.63 -0.21 1.88
C PRO A 172 8.92 -1.56 1.96
N ASN A 173 8.11 -1.91 0.94
CA ASN A 173 7.35 -3.14 0.92
C ASN A 173 8.15 -4.26 0.26
N GLU A 174 8.18 -5.42 0.90
CA GLU A 174 8.69 -6.67 0.30
C GLU A 174 7.59 -7.32 -0.53
N MET A 175 7.97 -7.81 -1.70
CA MET A 175 7.05 -8.30 -2.70
C MET A 175 7.64 -9.53 -3.39
N LEU A 176 6.76 -10.37 -3.92
CA LEU A 176 7.07 -11.47 -4.81
C LEU A 176 6.46 -11.19 -6.17
N SER A 177 7.25 -11.32 -7.22
CA SER A 177 6.80 -11.08 -8.60
C SER A 177 7.14 -12.26 -9.51
N CYS A 178 6.24 -12.57 -10.43
CA CYS A 178 6.51 -13.49 -11.51
C CYS A 178 7.18 -12.75 -12.68
N THR A 179 8.21 -13.36 -13.27
CA THR A 179 8.92 -12.82 -14.45
C THR A 179 8.23 -13.23 -15.75
N THR A 180 7.41 -14.29 -15.73
CA THR A 180 6.71 -14.83 -16.91
C THR A 180 5.32 -14.24 -17.12
N CYS A 181 4.61 -13.89 -16.04
CA CYS A 181 3.28 -13.29 -16.10
C CYS A 181 3.18 -12.00 -15.28
N SER A 182 1.99 -11.40 -15.23
CA SER A 182 1.76 -10.13 -14.53
C SER A 182 1.65 -10.24 -13.00
N TYR A 183 1.64 -11.45 -12.43
CA TYR A 183 1.46 -11.65 -10.99
C TYR A 183 2.54 -10.94 -10.17
N ILE A 184 2.08 -10.19 -9.17
CA ILE A 184 2.90 -9.58 -8.14
C ILE A 184 2.05 -9.45 -6.87
N GLY A 185 2.64 -9.73 -5.71
CA GLY A 185 1.99 -9.60 -4.43
C GLY A 185 2.97 -9.15 -3.36
N ARG A 186 2.51 -8.45 -2.33
CA ARG A 186 3.29 -8.20 -1.11
C ARG A 186 3.62 -9.55 -0.46
N SER A 187 4.83 -9.76 0.05
CA SER A 187 5.23 -11.11 0.52
C SER A 187 4.28 -11.69 1.56
N GLU A 188 3.75 -10.86 2.45
CA GLU A 188 2.81 -11.27 3.49
C GLU A 188 1.42 -11.68 2.96
N ALA A 189 1.03 -11.21 1.78
CA ALA A 189 -0.27 -11.49 1.14
C ALA A 189 -0.15 -12.45 -0.05
N ALA A 190 1.04 -12.59 -0.63
CA ALA A 190 1.26 -13.30 -1.87
C ALA A 190 0.83 -14.77 -1.77
N GLN A 191 0.03 -15.20 -2.74
CA GLN A 191 -0.35 -16.59 -2.95
C GLN A 191 0.73 -17.30 -3.76
N PHE A 192 0.78 -18.62 -3.63
CA PHE A 192 1.68 -19.47 -4.40
C PHE A 192 1.07 -20.84 -4.65
N ARG A 193 1.53 -21.47 -5.73
CA ARG A 193 1.20 -22.86 -6.06
C ARG A 193 2.01 -23.78 -5.16
N ARG A 194 1.32 -24.48 -4.28
CA ARG A 194 1.90 -25.53 -3.42
C ARG A 194 2.30 -26.74 -4.27
N GLN A 195 3.40 -27.38 -3.90
CA GLN A 195 3.75 -28.68 -4.44
C GLN A 195 2.87 -29.75 -3.78
N SER A 196 2.20 -30.56 -4.58
CA SER A 196 1.49 -31.75 -4.10
C SER A 196 2.48 -32.78 -3.56
N GLY A 197 2.10 -33.44 -2.48
CA GLY A 197 2.81 -34.63 -1.99
C GLY A 197 2.76 -35.79 -2.98
N VAL A 198 3.57 -36.81 -2.71
CA VAL A 198 3.54 -38.07 -3.44
C VAL A 198 2.23 -38.80 -3.14
N GLU A 199 1.61 -39.40 -4.16
CA GLU A 199 0.45 -40.27 -3.97
C GLU A 199 0.82 -41.51 -3.15
N GLU A 200 0.15 -41.69 -2.02
CA GLU A 200 0.37 -42.79 -1.09
C GLU A 200 -0.97 -43.31 -0.58
N ASN A 201 -1.02 -44.60 -0.25
CA ASN A 201 -2.19 -45.17 0.43
C ASN A 201 -2.25 -44.66 1.87
N LEU A 202 -3.46 -44.38 2.36
CA LEU A 202 -3.66 -43.98 3.75
C LEU A 202 -3.20 -45.08 4.71
N THR A 203 -2.37 -44.72 5.68
CA THR A 203 -1.94 -45.60 6.77
C THR A 203 -2.75 -45.35 8.03
N GLU A 204 -2.80 -46.33 8.93
CA GLU A 204 -3.42 -46.18 10.24
C GLU A 204 -2.66 -45.13 11.08
N MET A 205 -3.41 -44.31 11.82
CA MET A 205 -2.83 -43.34 12.74
C MET A 205 -2.29 -44.05 13.98
N THR A 206 -0.98 -43.99 14.22
CA THR A 206 -0.31 -44.71 15.32
C THR A 206 0.64 -43.80 16.10
N PRO A 207 0.76 -43.96 17.43
CA PRO A 207 1.70 -43.16 18.23
C PRO A 207 3.15 -43.61 17.99
N ILE A 208 4.08 -42.65 18.01
CA ILE A 208 5.52 -42.86 17.91
C ILE A 208 6.25 -42.04 18.98
N ALA A 209 7.23 -42.65 19.64
CA ALA A 209 8.07 -41.97 20.62
C ALA A 209 9.09 -41.08 19.91
N THR A 210 9.12 -39.81 20.31
CA THR A 210 9.98 -38.75 19.75
C THR A 210 10.50 -37.84 20.88
N PRO A 211 11.18 -38.39 21.90
CA PRO A 211 11.59 -37.62 23.06
C PRO A 211 12.59 -36.53 22.66
N GLY A 212 12.29 -35.28 23.03
CA GLY A 212 13.17 -34.13 22.76
C GLY A 212 13.08 -33.58 21.32
N ALA A 213 12.17 -34.08 20.50
CA ALA A 213 11.87 -33.52 19.18
C ALA A 213 10.70 -32.52 19.28
N ASP A 214 10.98 -31.32 19.77
CA ASP A 214 10.02 -30.23 19.97
C ASP A 214 9.98 -29.21 18.81
N THR A 215 10.79 -29.43 17.77
CA THR A 215 10.80 -28.64 16.53
C THR A 215 10.59 -29.52 15.32
N ILE A 216 10.08 -28.93 14.23
CA ILE A 216 9.88 -29.64 12.94
C ILE A 216 11.19 -30.23 12.42
N GLN A 217 12.28 -29.45 12.48
CA GLN A 217 13.60 -29.90 12.06
C GLN A 217 14.06 -31.12 12.88
N ALA A 218 13.99 -31.05 14.21
CA ALA A 218 14.40 -32.16 15.07
C ALA A 218 13.55 -33.43 14.83
N LEU A 219 12.25 -33.26 14.60
CA LEU A 219 11.33 -34.35 14.29
C LEU A 219 11.64 -35.01 12.94
N ALA A 220 11.83 -34.20 11.90
CA ALA A 220 12.14 -34.64 10.56
C ALA A 220 13.48 -35.42 10.52
N GLU A 221 14.51 -34.89 11.17
CA GLU A 221 15.82 -35.54 11.30
C GLU A 221 15.71 -36.87 12.07
N MET A 222 15.03 -36.88 13.23
CA MET A 222 14.87 -38.09 14.05
C MET A 222 14.15 -39.21 13.31
N LEU A 223 13.14 -38.87 12.50
CA LEU A 223 12.34 -39.85 11.76
C LEU A 223 12.87 -40.12 10.34
N SER A 224 13.92 -39.41 9.91
CA SER A 224 14.48 -39.48 8.56
C SER A 224 13.42 -39.26 7.47
N ILE A 225 12.58 -38.23 7.66
CA ILE A 225 11.51 -37.84 6.72
C ILE A 225 11.71 -36.37 6.32
N PRO A 226 11.20 -35.94 5.15
CA PRO A 226 11.17 -34.52 4.81
C PRO A 226 10.29 -33.71 5.79
N GLU A 227 10.62 -32.44 6.03
CA GLU A 227 9.76 -31.55 6.83
C GLU A 227 8.34 -31.44 6.26
N ALA A 228 8.20 -31.56 4.93
CA ALA A 228 6.92 -31.61 4.23
C ALA A 228 6.03 -32.82 4.62
N LYS A 229 6.56 -33.83 5.32
CA LYS A 229 5.81 -34.97 5.89
C LYS A 229 5.39 -34.75 7.34
N THR A 230 5.57 -33.56 7.88
CA THR A 230 5.15 -33.19 9.23
C THR A 230 4.05 -32.12 9.20
N LEU A 231 3.26 -32.04 10.26
CA LEU A 231 2.32 -30.95 10.51
C LEU A 231 2.76 -30.16 11.74
N LYS A 232 2.82 -28.85 11.56
CA LYS A 232 3.08 -27.84 12.58
C LYS A 232 1.77 -27.33 13.16
N ALA A 233 1.73 -27.22 14.48
CA ALA A 233 0.66 -26.56 15.24
C ALA A 233 1.20 -25.24 15.80
N LEU A 234 0.64 -24.11 15.37
CA LEU A 234 0.96 -22.79 15.92
C LEU A 234 -0.24 -22.25 16.69
N PHE A 235 -0.06 -21.98 17.98
CA PHE A 235 -1.08 -21.36 18.81
C PHE A 235 -0.89 -19.86 18.89
N LEU A 236 -1.96 -19.14 18.59
CA LEU A 236 -2.06 -17.70 18.64
C LEU A 236 -3.17 -17.29 19.59
N THR A 237 -3.07 -16.06 20.08
CA THR A 237 -4.06 -15.42 20.92
C THR A 237 -4.57 -14.17 20.22
N GLY A 238 -5.89 -14.03 20.14
CA GLY A 238 -6.60 -12.92 19.52
C GLY A 238 -6.85 -11.71 20.44
N ASP A 239 -7.68 -10.77 19.97
CA ASP A 239 -8.02 -9.51 20.67
C ASP A 239 -8.65 -9.70 22.08
N GLU A 240 -9.37 -10.80 22.30
CA GLU A 240 -10.07 -11.14 23.56
C GLU A 240 -9.50 -12.37 24.27
N GLU A 241 -8.19 -12.59 24.15
CA GLU A 241 -7.49 -13.79 24.66
C GLU A 241 -7.97 -15.13 24.06
N GLN A 242 -8.83 -15.09 23.04
CA GLN A 242 -9.31 -16.27 22.32
C GLN A 242 -8.14 -17.05 21.70
N LEU A 243 -8.11 -18.36 21.94
CA LEU A 243 -7.08 -19.25 21.42
C LEU A 243 -7.40 -19.64 19.97
N VAL A 244 -6.39 -19.52 19.10
CA VAL A 244 -6.45 -19.87 17.69
C VAL A 244 -5.33 -20.85 17.38
N LEU A 245 -5.66 -22.02 16.84
CA LEU A 245 -4.69 -23.01 16.41
C LEU A 245 -4.58 -23.02 14.89
N ILE A 246 -3.37 -22.83 14.37
CA ILE A 246 -3.04 -22.97 12.95
C ILE A 246 -2.39 -24.33 12.73
N VAL A 247 -2.89 -25.08 11.74
CA VAL A 247 -2.34 -26.37 11.32
C VAL A 247 -1.84 -26.25 9.90
N ILE A 248 -0.55 -26.49 9.69
CA ILE A 248 0.13 -26.25 8.41
C ILE A 248 1.24 -27.28 8.22
N ARG A 249 1.62 -27.58 6.97
CA ARG A 249 2.78 -28.42 6.66
C ARG A 249 4.07 -27.85 7.28
N GLY A 250 4.93 -28.73 7.78
CA GLY A 250 6.07 -28.33 8.63
C GLY A 250 7.15 -27.49 7.95
N ASP A 251 7.32 -27.62 6.63
CA ASP A 251 8.25 -26.83 5.80
C ASP A 251 7.74 -25.41 5.49
N LEU A 252 6.50 -25.09 5.87
CA LEU A 252 5.86 -23.81 5.57
C LEU A 252 5.79 -22.89 6.79
N ASP A 253 5.93 -21.61 6.51
CA ASP A 253 5.75 -20.54 7.49
C ASP A 253 4.34 -19.95 7.43
N VAL A 254 3.91 -19.39 8.54
CA VAL A 254 2.56 -18.81 8.68
C VAL A 254 2.62 -17.32 8.39
N SER A 255 1.66 -16.82 7.62
CA SER A 255 1.41 -15.40 7.44
C SER A 255 0.30 -14.93 8.40
N LEU A 256 0.67 -14.17 9.43
CA LEU A 256 -0.31 -13.55 10.34
C LEU A 256 -1.28 -12.60 9.61
N PRO A 257 -0.84 -11.78 8.64
CA PRO A 257 -1.77 -10.96 7.85
C PRO A 257 -2.85 -11.76 7.13
N LYS A 258 -2.51 -12.91 6.52
CA LYS A 258 -3.52 -13.78 5.90
C LYS A 258 -4.51 -14.34 6.92
N ILE A 259 -4.04 -14.69 8.12
CA ILE A 259 -4.93 -15.14 9.21
C ILE A 259 -5.90 -14.02 9.60
N SER A 260 -5.41 -12.79 9.76
CA SER A 260 -6.26 -11.62 10.03
C SER A 260 -7.27 -11.39 8.90
N ASP A 261 -6.86 -11.52 7.63
CA ASP A 261 -7.73 -11.37 6.48
C ASP A 261 -8.86 -12.41 6.46
N VAL A 262 -8.60 -13.67 6.81
CA VAL A 262 -9.63 -14.73 6.79
C VAL A 262 -10.49 -14.74 8.06
N THR A 263 -9.92 -14.46 9.23
CA THR A 263 -10.64 -14.50 10.52
C THR A 263 -11.31 -13.19 10.90
N GLY A 264 -10.77 -12.05 10.46
CA GLY A 264 -11.16 -10.72 10.96
C GLY A 264 -10.51 -10.33 12.30
N ILE A 265 -9.67 -11.19 12.89
CA ILE A 265 -8.96 -10.91 14.16
C ILE A 265 -7.86 -9.89 13.89
N ARG A 266 -7.84 -8.79 14.65
CA ARG A 266 -6.97 -7.64 14.37
C ARG A 266 -5.61 -7.76 15.03
N SER A 267 -5.57 -8.29 16.25
CA SER A 267 -4.34 -8.56 16.98
C SER A 267 -4.11 -10.06 17.12
N LEU A 268 -2.99 -10.55 16.61
CA LEU A 268 -2.55 -11.93 16.76
C LEU A 268 -1.16 -11.93 17.40
N ARG A 269 -1.01 -12.68 18.49
CA ARG A 269 0.27 -12.90 19.18
C ARG A 269 0.47 -14.37 19.49
N ALA A 270 1.70 -14.81 19.71
CA ALA A 270 1.95 -16.18 20.17
C ALA A 270 1.23 -16.42 21.51
N ALA A 271 0.57 -17.57 21.63
CA ALA A 271 -0.06 -17.98 22.87
C ALA A 271 0.99 -18.38 23.93
N SER A 272 0.69 -18.14 25.21
CA SER A 272 1.51 -18.66 26.30
C SER A 272 1.31 -20.17 26.45
N GLU A 273 2.31 -20.88 26.96
CA GLU A 273 2.18 -22.32 27.21
C GLU A 273 1.02 -22.67 28.17
N GLU A 274 0.71 -21.78 29.12
CA GLU A 274 -0.42 -21.94 30.03
C GLU A 274 -1.75 -21.97 29.28
N ILE A 275 -1.95 -21.03 28.35
CA ILE A 275 -3.15 -20.97 27.51
C ILE A 275 -3.23 -22.21 26.62
N ILE A 276 -2.11 -22.63 26.01
CA ILE A 276 -2.07 -23.84 25.16
C ILE A 276 -2.50 -25.07 25.96
N ARG A 277 -1.96 -25.25 27.18
CA ARG A 277 -2.31 -26.38 28.05
C ARG A 277 -3.76 -26.31 28.54
N SER A 278 -4.31 -25.13 28.79
CA SER A 278 -5.74 -24.98 29.12
C SER A 278 -6.66 -25.41 27.98
N GLY A 279 -6.19 -25.33 26.72
CA GLY A 279 -6.89 -25.82 25.54
C GLY A 279 -6.72 -27.32 25.28
N GLY A 280 -6.05 -28.06 26.17
CA GLY A 280 -5.82 -29.51 26.05
C GLY A 280 -4.62 -29.91 25.18
N ALA A 281 -3.81 -28.95 24.73
CA ALA A 281 -2.64 -29.20 23.88
C ALA A 281 -1.32 -29.16 24.67
N GLU A 282 -0.29 -29.82 24.16
CA GLU A 282 1.05 -29.81 24.77
C GLU A 282 2.06 -29.09 23.85
N PRO A 283 2.64 -27.95 24.27
CA PRO A 283 3.68 -27.26 23.50
C PRO A 283 4.81 -28.20 23.01
N GLY A 284 5.22 -28.05 21.76
CA GLY A 284 6.22 -28.93 21.12
C GLY A 284 5.69 -30.31 20.66
N TYR A 285 4.52 -30.73 21.14
CA TYR A 285 3.87 -31.99 20.78
C TYR A 285 2.38 -31.81 20.45
N ALA A 286 1.98 -30.59 20.06
CA ALA A 286 0.57 -30.23 19.91
C ALA A 286 0.01 -30.55 18.52
N SER A 287 -1.29 -30.82 18.46
CA SER A 287 -2.07 -30.96 17.23
C SER A 287 -3.57 -30.79 17.54
N PRO A 288 -4.44 -30.65 16.53
CA PRO A 288 -5.89 -30.64 16.74
C PRO A 288 -6.48 -32.02 17.12
N ILE A 289 -5.67 -33.08 17.17
CA ILE A 289 -6.17 -34.45 17.39
C ILE A 289 -6.73 -34.57 18.81
N GLY A 290 -8.01 -34.92 18.90
CA GLY A 290 -8.70 -35.09 20.18
C GLY A 290 -9.03 -33.79 20.93
N LEU A 291 -8.86 -32.63 20.29
CA LEU A 291 -9.28 -31.34 20.85
C LEU A 291 -10.73 -31.02 20.48
N GLU A 292 -11.42 -30.25 21.33
CA GLU A 292 -12.78 -29.74 21.06
C GLU A 292 -12.71 -28.55 20.11
N VAL A 293 -12.80 -28.84 18.82
CA VAL A 293 -12.73 -27.86 17.72
C VAL A 293 -14.13 -27.36 17.39
N LYS A 294 -14.29 -26.04 17.26
CA LYS A 294 -15.54 -25.45 16.80
C LYS A 294 -15.75 -25.70 15.31
N THR A 295 -16.96 -26.07 14.90
CA THR A 295 -17.26 -26.44 13.50
C THR A 295 -17.61 -25.25 12.62
N SER A 296 -17.97 -24.13 13.22
CA SER A 296 -18.26 -22.86 12.57
C SER A 296 -17.60 -21.68 13.31
N MET A 297 -17.60 -20.50 12.70
CA MET A 297 -17.11 -19.28 13.37
C MET A 297 -17.98 -18.84 14.54
N GLU A 298 -19.26 -19.25 14.55
CA GLU A 298 -20.29 -18.89 15.54
C GLU A 298 -20.33 -19.84 16.74
N ASP A 299 -19.78 -21.05 16.57
CA ASP A 299 -19.77 -22.09 17.60
C ASP A 299 -18.76 -21.78 18.72
N GLU A 300 -19.00 -22.34 19.90
CA GLU A 300 -18.04 -22.36 21.00
C GLU A 300 -16.96 -23.44 20.75
N GLY A 301 -15.76 -23.23 21.31
CA GLY A 301 -14.63 -24.17 21.22
C GLY A 301 -13.38 -23.56 20.57
N LEU A 302 -12.38 -24.41 20.34
CA LEU A 302 -11.10 -23.98 19.77
C LEU A 302 -11.24 -23.62 18.29
N LEU A 303 -10.86 -22.40 17.91
CA LEU A 303 -10.74 -21.99 16.51
C LEU A 303 -9.53 -22.70 15.88
N VAL A 304 -9.76 -23.62 14.95
CA VAL A 304 -8.68 -24.31 14.21
C VAL A 304 -8.70 -23.89 12.76
N ILE A 305 -7.59 -23.37 12.25
CA ILE A 305 -7.41 -22.96 10.86
C ILE A 305 -6.40 -23.88 10.21
N GLY A 306 -6.85 -24.66 9.22
CA GLY A 306 -5.97 -25.47 8.39
C GLY A 306 -5.48 -24.67 7.18
N ASP A 307 -4.17 -24.68 6.94
CA ASP A 307 -3.64 -24.22 5.66
C ASP A 307 -4.02 -25.20 4.54
N PHE A 308 -4.24 -24.73 3.32
CA PHE A 308 -4.46 -25.61 2.16
C PHE A 308 -3.42 -26.74 2.03
N SER A 309 -2.19 -26.56 2.51
CA SER A 309 -1.15 -27.60 2.50
C SER A 309 -1.52 -28.90 3.22
N ILE A 310 -2.45 -28.88 4.19
CA ILE A 310 -2.88 -30.10 4.88
C ILE A 310 -3.70 -31.02 3.97
N GLU A 311 -4.26 -30.48 2.87
CA GLU A 311 -4.97 -31.23 1.83
C GLU A 311 -4.03 -31.71 0.70
N HIS A 312 -2.81 -31.17 0.64
CA HIS A 312 -1.83 -31.48 -0.42
C HIS A 312 -0.85 -32.59 -0.02
N GLY A 313 -1.28 -33.52 0.83
CA GLY A 313 -0.49 -34.67 1.24
C GLY A 313 -1.28 -35.60 2.15
N VAL A 314 -0.69 -36.76 2.42
CA VAL A 314 -1.25 -37.80 3.30
C VAL A 314 -0.17 -38.37 4.20
N ASN A 315 -0.62 -39.03 5.27
CA ASN A 315 0.20 -39.76 6.24
C ASN A 315 1.24 -38.88 6.95
N PHE A 316 0.82 -37.70 7.37
CA PHE A 316 1.70 -36.78 8.09
C PHE A 316 2.10 -37.31 9.47
N VAL A 317 3.15 -36.71 10.01
CA VAL A 317 3.51 -36.80 11.44
C VAL A 317 3.09 -35.51 12.14
N ALA A 318 2.24 -35.61 13.16
CA ALA A 318 1.76 -34.46 13.94
C ALA A 318 1.90 -34.74 15.45
N GLY A 319 1.85 -33.71 16.28
CA GLY A 319 1.93 -33.87 17.73
C GLY A 319 0.84 -34.78 18.29
N ALA A 320 1.14 -35.57 19.34
CA ALA A 320 0.16 -36.46 19.98
C ALA A 320 -0.58 -35.82 21.17
N ASN A 321 -0.42 -34.51 21.39
CA ASN A 321 -0.85 -33.80 22.61
C ASN A 321 -0.31 -34.47 23.89
N LYS A 322 0.90 -35.06 23.79
CA LYS A 322 1.56 -35.77 24.89
C LYS A 322 3.08 -35.56 24.81
N PRO A 323 3.75 -35.19 25.93
CA PRO A 323 5.19 -34.98 25.94
C PRO A 323 5.97 -36.18 25.40
N GLY A 324 6.86 -35.94 24.45
CA GLY A 324 7.74 -36.96 23.88
C GLY A 324 7.08 -37.92 22.88
N PHE A 325 5.85 -37.65 22.43
CA PHE A 325 5.15 -38.47 21.46
C PHE A 325 4.54 -37.66 20.31
N HIS A 326 4.62 -38.22 19.11
CA HIS A 326 3.89 -37.77 17.93
C HIS A 326 2.95 -38.89 17.44
N MET A 327 2.04 -38.55 16.55
CA MET A 327 1.22 -39.48 15.78
C MET A 327 1.77 -39.55 14.36
N ARG A 328 1.96 -40.75 13.82
CA ARG A 328 2.30 -41.00 12.41
C ARG A 328 1.06 -41.47 11.66
N GLY A 329 0.97 -41.15 10.38
CA GLY A 329 -0.13 -41.58 9.54
C GLY A 329 -1.36 -40.68 9.69
N VAL A 330 -1.15 -39.42 10.08
CA VAL A 330 -2.21 -38.42 10.34
C VAL A 330 -2.74 -37.87 9.01
N ASN A 331 -4.07 -37.81 8.89
CA ASN A 331 -4.77 -37.41 7.68
C ASN A 331 -6.00 -36.53 7.98
N TYR A 332 -6.10 -35.39 7.31
CA TYR A 332 -7.32 -34.59 7.25
C TYR A 332 -8.26 -35.11 6.14
N PRO A 333 -9.59 -35.18 6.34
CA PRO A 333 -10.35 -34.88 7.56
C PRO A 333 -10.58 -36.10 8.47
N ARG A 334 -9.88 -37.23 8.25
CA ARG A 334 -10.13 -38.48 8.97
C ARG A 334 -9.86 -38.38 10.47
N ASP A 335 -8.73 -37.78 10.85
CA ASP A 335 -8.19 -37.86 12.22
C ASP A 335 -8.44 -36.61 13.07
N TYR A 336 -8.79 -35.49 12.43
CA TYR A 336 -9.06 -34.23 13.12
C TYR A 336 -9.94 -33.31 12.26
N VAL A 337 -10.57 -32.35 12.94
CA VAL A 337 -11.46 -31.34 12.34
C VAL A 337 -10.75 -29.99 12.35
N VAL A 338 -11.06 -29.15 11.36
CA VAL A 338 -10.72 -27.72 11.39
C VAL A 338 -11.98 -26.90 11.25
N THR A 339 -11.98 -25.69 11.80
CA THR A 339 -13.07 -24.72 11.65
C THR A 339 -13.07 -24.10 10.25
N LEU A 340 -11.88 -23.81 9.72
CA LEU A 340 -11.70 -23.13 8.44
C LEU A 340 -10.47 -23.67 7.71
N ILE A 341 -10.61 -23.94 6.42
CA ILE A 341 -9.49 -24.20 5.50
C ILE A 341 -9.22 -22.92 4.70
N ALA A 342 -7.98 -22.43 4.69
CA ALA A 342 -7.61 -21.20 3.99
C ALA A 342 -6.13 -21.17 3.57
N ASP A 343 -5.76 -20.21 2.71
CA ASP A 343 -4.36 -19.87 2.48
C ASP A 343 -3.82 -19.04 3.65
N VAL A 344 -3.03 -19.65 4.53
CA VAL A 344 -2.37 -18.98 5.66
C VAL A 344 -0.85 -19.14 5.62
N ALA A 345 -0.32 -19.77 4.57
CA ALA A 345 1.11 -19.93 4.36
C ALA A 345 1.75 -18.63 3.83
N LEU A 346 2.94 -18.33 4.31
CA LEU A 346 3.79 -17.25 3.80
C LEU A 346 4.55 -17.73 2.56
N ALA A 347 4.31 -17.08 1.41
CA ALA A 347 5.06 -17.34 0.19
C ALA A 347 6.52 -16.87 0.31
N LYS A 348 7.42 -17.54 -0.39
CA LYS A 348 8.85 -17.28 -0.43
C LYS A 348 9.34 -17.16 -1.87
N GLU A 349 10.53 -16.60 -2.04
CA GLU A 349 11.24 -16.65 -3.32
C GLU A 349 11.48 -18.11 -3.75
N GLY A 350 11.27 -18.39 -5.03
CA GLY A 350 11.34 -19.74 -5.59
C GLY A 350 10.02 -20.51 -5.58
N ASP A 351 9.02 -20.10 -4.79
CA ASP A 351 7.70 -20.72 -4.82
C ASP A 351 7.03 -20.56 -6.18
N GLY A 352 6.18 -21.51 -6.56
CA GLY A 352 5.48 -21.48 -7.84
C GLY A 352 4.45 -20.35 -7.90
N CYS A 353 4.43 -19.59 -8.98
CA CYS A 353 3.46 -18.53 -9.22
C CYS A 353 2.03 -19.10 -9.21
N PRO A 354 1.07 -18.46 -8.51
CA PRO A 354 -0.29 -18.98 -8.41
C PRO A 354 -1.02 -18.97 -9.77
N THR A 355 -0.58 -18.14 -10.71
CA THR A 355 -1.19 -18.02 -12.05
C THR A 355 -0.60 -19.00 -13.06
N CYS A 356 0.73 -19.12 -13.14
CA CYS A 356 1.40 -19.89 -14.20
C CYS A 356 2.29 -21.02 -13.71
N GLY A 357 2.61 -21.08 -12.41
CA GLY A 357 3.46 -22.11 -11.82
C GLY A 357 4.97 -21.83 -11.86
N GLU A 358 5.42 -20.84 -12.64
CA GLU A 358 6.84 -20.44 -12.69
C GLU A 358 7.33 -19.84 -11.38
N ALA A 359 8.63 -19.92 -11.10
CA ALA A 359 9.20 -19.45 -9.84
C ALA A 359 8.97 -17.94 -9.60
N LEU A 360 8.54 -17.60 -8.38
CA LEU A 360 8.43 -16.22 -7.91
C LEU A 360 9.81 -15.66 -7.53
N MET A 361 10.04 -14.40 -7.86
CA MET A 361 11.27 -13.66 -7.54
C MET A 361 11.02 -12.61 -6.48
N ALA A 362 11.96 -12.43 -5.55
CA ALA A 362 11.90 -11.35 -4.57
C ALA A 362 12.11 -9.98 -5.23
N THR A 363 11.26 -9.02 -4.87
CA THR A 363 11.39 -7.62 -5.30
C THR A 363 10.90 -6.68 -4.21
N ARG A 364 10.98 -5.38 -4.45
CA ARG A 364 10.55 -4.33 -3.52
C ARG A 364 9.71 -3.29 -4.23
N GLY A 365 8.88 -2.59 -3.46
CA GLY A 365 8.03 -1.54 -4.02
C GLY A 365 7.44 -0.60 -2.98
N ILE A 366 6.69 0.36 -3.49
CA ILE A 366 5.92 1.35 -2.74
C ILE A 366 4.44 1.07 -2.98
N PHE A 367 3.72 0.64 -1.94
CA PHE A 367 2.26 0.48 -2.04
C PHE A 367 1.55 1.82 -2.05
N LEU A 368 0.81 2.10 -3.12
CA LEU A 368 0.17 3.40 -3.38
C LEU A 368 -1.27 3.47 -2.88
N GLY A 369 -1.91 2.31 -2.72
CA GLY A 369 -3.33 2.20 -2.40
C GLY A 369 -3.98 1.03 -3.15
N GLY A 370 -5.23 0.74 -2.84
CA GLY A 370 -5.94 -0.39 -3.41
C GLY A 370 -7.41 -0.44 -3.04
N TRP A 371 -8.06 -1.46 -3.54
CA TRP A 371 -9.44 -1.80 -3.23
C TRP A 371 -9.50 -2.87 -2.15
N GLN A 372 -10.55 -2.84 -1.33
CA GLN A 372 -10.97 -3.97 -0.50
C GLN A 372 -12.50 -4.09 -0.39
N ARG A 373 -13.01 -5.32 -0.32
CA ARG A 373 -14.36 -5.65 0.14
C ARG A 373 -14.37 -5.71 1.66
N LEU A 374 -15.19 -4.88 2.31
CA LEU A 374 -15.25 -4.85 3.78
C LEU A 374 -16.11 -5.99 4.33
N LYS A 375 -15.71 -6.64 5.42
CA LYS A 375 -16.57 -7.63 6.08
C LYS A 375 -17.80 -7.01 6.76
N ALA A 376 -17.74 -5.70 7.05
CA ALA A 376 -18.89 -4.96 7.58
C ALA A 376 -20.06 -4.95 6.59
N SER A 377 -21.26 -4.88 7.12
CA SER A 377 -22.49 -4.77 6.34
C SER A 377 -23.52 -3.93 7.10
N ILE A 378 -24.32 -3.15 6.38
CA ILE A 378 -25.38 -2.32 6.96
C ILE A 378 -26.72 -2.95 6.61
N ARG A 379 -27.57 -3.17 7.61
CA ARG A 379 -28.92 -3.70 7.44
C ARG A 379 -29.83 -2.64 6.79
N TYR A 380 -30.65 -3.03 5.83
CA TYR A 380 -31.66 -2.18 5.20
C TYR A 380 -32.92 -2.99 4.87
N THR A 381 -34.07 -2.33 4.78
CA THR A 381 -35.31 -2.94 4.29
C THR A 381 -35.35 -2.94 2.76
N SER A 382 -35.50 -4.13 2.17
CA SER A 382 -35.65 -4.33 0.73
C SER A 382 -36.98 -3.81 0.19
N ASP A 383 -37.13 -3.82 -1.13
CA ASP A 383 -38.39 -3.54 -1.83
C ASP A 383 -39.51 -4.53 -1.48
N GLU A 384 -39.14 -5.77 -1.15
CA GLU A 384 -40.03 -6.82 -0.63
C GLU A 384 -40.41 -6.63 0.85
N GLY A 385 -39.83 -5.64 1.55
CA GLY A 385 -40.05 -5.43 2.97
C GLY A 385 -39.24 -6.36 3.88
N LEU A 386 -38.20 -7.03 3.35
CA LEU A 386 -37.33 -7.94 4.10
C LEU A 386 -36.04 -7.25 4.54
N ASP A 387 -35.49 -7.68 5.67
CA ASP A 387 -34.16 -7.26 6.09
C ASP A 387 -33.10 -7.87 5.18
N ARG A 388 -32.26 -7.02 4.58
CA ARG A 388 -31.10 -7.39 3.77
C ARG A 388 -29.88 -6.59 4.21
N TYR A 389 -28.70 -6.99 3.74
CA TYR A 389 -27.42 -6.39 4.14
C TYR A 389 -26.67 -5.86 2.92
N THR A 390 -26.07 -4.68 3.07
CA THR A 390 -25.31 -4.05 1.99
C THR A 390 -24.02 -4.78 1.66
N GLN A 391 -23.60 -4.69 0.40
CA GLN A 391 -22.24 -4.98 -0.02
C GLN A 391 -21.44 -3.68 0.06
N ILE A 392 -20.27 -3.72 0.70
CA ILE A 392 -19.45 -2.54 0.98
C ILE A 392 -18.04 -2.73 0.40
N GLY A 393 -17.62 -1.79 -0.43
CA GLY A 393 -16.26 -1.71 -0.98
C GLY A 393 -15.60 -0.41 -0.58
N LEU A 394 -14.29 -0.48 -0.35
CA LEU A 394 -13.46 0.64 0.07
C LEU A 394 -12.22 0.74 -0.83
N GLY A 395 -12.14 1.81 -1.59
CA GLY A 395 -10.98 2.19 -2.38
C GLY A 395 -10.16 3.22 -1.61
N THR A 396 -8.86 3.02 -1.48
CA THR A 396 -7.96 3.91 -0.74
C THR A 396 -6.73 4.25 -1.55
N LEU A 397 -6.35 5.53 -1.60
CA LEU A 397 -5.08 6.02 -2.16
C LEU A 397 -4.31 6.82 -1.12
N PHE A 398 -3.00 6.58 -1.01
CA PHE A 398 -2.12 7.22 -0.03
C PHE A 398 -1.22 8.27 -0.67
N LEU A 399 -1.32 9.51 -0.20
CA LEU A 399 -0.69 10.64 -0.88
C LEU A 399 0.83 10.68 -0.73
N GLU A 400 1.39 10.34 0.44
CA GLU A 400 2.83 10.31 0.66
C GLU A 400 3.55 9.19 -0.13
N PRO A 401 3.01 7.95 -0.17
CA PRO A 401 3.52 6.90 -1.07
C PRO A 401 3.46 7.29 -2.55
N ILE A 402 2.35 7.89 -3.00
CA ILE A 402 2.21 8.35 -4.40
C ILE A 402 3.24 9.44 -4.72
N LEU A 403 3.41 10.42 -3.82
CA LEU A 403 4.46 11.43 -3.99
C LEU A 403 5.85 10.78 -4.04
N SER A 404 6.12 9.76 -3.21
CA SER A 404 7.40 9.05 -3.23
C SER A 404 7.67 8.36 -4.57
N ALA A 405 6.66 7.70 -5.13
CA ALA A 405 6.75 7.07 -6.45
C ALA A 405 6.97 8.10 -7.57
N LEU A 406 6.29 9.25 -7.52
CA LEU A 406 6.50 10.35 -8.47
C LEU A 406 7.92 10.92 -8.41
N LEU A 407 8.48 11.07 -7.20
CA LEU A 407 9.84 11.54 -7.00
C LEU A 407 10.89 10.50 -7.40
N ALA A 408 10.55 9.21 -7.34
CA ALA A 408 11.40 8.14 -7.84
C ALA A 408 11.46 8.13 -9.37
N GLU A 409 10.28 8.24 -10.00
CA GLU A 409 10.10 8.17 -11.46
C GLU A 409 10.61 9.43 -12.17
N HIS A 410 10.23 10.62 -11.69
CA HIS A 410 10.46 11.86 -12.43
C HIS A 410 11.59 12.70 -11.82
N LYS A 411 12.81 12.25 -12.07
CA LYS A 411 14.04 12.94 -11.66
C LYS A 411 15.18 12.75 -12.66
N ASP A 412 16.19 13.59 -12.52
CA ASP A 412 17.53 13.36 -13.07
C ASP A 412 18.59 13.59 -11.96
N ASP A 413 19.86 13.67 -12.34
CA ASP A 413 20.97 13.87 -11.41
C ASP A 413 20.95 15.26 -10.73
N GLN A 414 20.24 16.24 -11.30
CA GLN A 414 20.16 17.60 -10.79
C GLN A 414 18.95 17.81 -9.86
N GLY A 415 17.86 17.07 -10.08
CA GLY A 415 16.70 17.14 -9.23
C GLY A 415 15.41 16.60 -9.84
N MET A 416 14.30 17.13 -9.34
CA MET A 416 12.95 16.71 -9.76
C MET A 416 12.63 17.20 -11.18
N ILE A 417 11.75 16.47 -11.86
CA ILE A 417 11.15 16.86 -13.13
C ILE A 417 9.64 16.65 -12.97
N TRP A 418 8.90 17.65 -12.51
CA TRP A 418 7.49 17.41 -12.21
C TRP A 418 6.66 17.12 -13.47
N PRO A 419 5.71 16.17 -13.41
CA PRO A 419 4.53 16.25 -14.25
C PRO A 419 3.88 17.61 -14.04
N SER A 420 3.61 18.34 -15.11
CA SER A 420 3.23 19.75 -15.08
C SER A 420 2.02 20.03 -14.18
N ARG A 421 1.04 19.14 -14.17
CA ARG A 421 -0.16 19.21 -13.30
C ARG A 421 0.12 19.04 -11.81
N LEU A 422 1.25 18.47 -11.42
CA LEU A 422 1.60 18.21 -10.02
C LEU A 422 2.64 19.17 -9.45
N ALA A 423 3.38 19.88 -10.31
CA ALA A 423 4.40 20.84 -9.90
C ALA A 423 3.82 21.85 -8.89
N PRO A 424 4.54 22.25 -7.82
CA PRO A 424 3.97 23.17 -6.83
C PRO A 424 3.72 24.59 -7.40
N PHE A 425 4.45 24.95 -8.45
CA PHE A 425 4.24 26.13 -9.27
C PHE A 425 4.51 25.77 -10.73
N ASP A 426 3.97 26.53 -11.66
CA ASP A 426 4.08 26.24 -13.09
C ASP A 426 5.38 26.80 -13.66
N VAL A 427 5.84 27.93 -13.12
CA VAL A 427 7.02 28.67 -13.58
C VAL A 427 7.96 29.01 -12.43
N TYR A 428 9.25 28.74 -12.60
CA TYR A 428 10.33 29.28 -11.78
C TYR A 428 10.92 30.52 -12.47
N LEU A 429 10.77 31.70 -11.88
CA LEU A 429 11.28 32.95 -12.44
C LEU A 429 12.58 33.37 -11.73
N VAL A 430 13.71 33.24 -12.41
CA VAL A 430 15.03 33.67 -11.94
C VAL A 430 15.25 35.15 -12.26
N GLU A 431 15.32 35.99 -11.23
CA GLU A 431 15.67 37.40 -11.37
C GLU A 431 17.18 37.63 -11.24
N LEU A 432 17.81 38.23 -12.25
CA LEU A 432 19.23 38.60 -12.23
C LEU A 432 19.43 40.11 -12.32
N LYS A 433 19.27 40.81 -11.19
CA LYS A 433 19.46 42.27 -11.04
C LYS A 433 18.53 43.12 -11.94
N CYS A 434 17.34 42.61 -12.23
CA CYS A 434 16.29 43.27 -13.03
C CYS A 434 14.91 43.14 -12.34
N PRO A 435 14.74 43.73 -11.13
CA PRO A 435 13.56 43.48 -10.29
C PRO A 435 12.25 44.01 -10.88
N GLN A 436 12.29 45.14 -11.60
CA GLN A 436 11.08 45.74 -12.16
C GLN A 436 10.56 44.93 -13.34
N GLU A 437 11.47 44.48 -14.22
CA GLU A 437 11.16 43.66 -15.38
C GLU A 437 10.72 42.26 -14.96
N ALA A 438 11.38 41.65 -13.97
CA ALA A 438 10.98 40.35 -13.44
C ALA A 438 9.58 40.40 -12.82
N GLU A 439 9.27 41.42 -12.02
CA GLU A 439 7.93 41.60 -11.44
C GLU A 439 6.87 41.80 -12.54
N LYS A 440 7.18 42.53 -13.62
CA LYS A 440 6.26 42.70 -14.77
C LYS A 440 6.00 41.36 -15.46
N VAL A 441 7.04 40.60 -15.78
CA VAL A 441 6.95 39.27 -16.41
C VAL A 441 6.15 38.31 -15.53
N ALA A 442 6.42 38.31 -14.21
CA ALA A 442 5.68 37.48 -13.26
C ALA A 442 4.17 37.77 -13.32
N ARG A 443 3.78 39.05 -13.28
CA ARG A 443 2.36 39.45 -13.32
C ARG A 443 1.68 39.10 -14.63
N GLU A 444 2.38 39.26 -15.76
CA GLU A 444 1.82 38.93 -17.07
C GLU A 444 1.59 37.42 -17.22
N VAL A 445 2.51 36.59 -16.72
CA VAL A 445 2.34 35.13 -16.68
C VAL A 445 1.25 34.74 -15.67
N GLU A 446 1.21 35.36 -14.49
CA GLU A 446 0.15 35.10 -13.50
C GLU A 446 -1.24 35.48 -14.01
N ALA A 447 -1.35 36.49 -14.87
CA ALA A 447 -2.61 36.89 -15.51
C ALA A 447 -3.20 35.82 -16.45
N THR A 448 -2.41 34.84 -16.90
CA THR A 448 -2.91 33.69 -17.69
C THR A 448 -3.42 32.54 -16.83
N GLY A 449 -3.38 32.66 -15.50
CA GLY A 449 -3.75 31.62 -14.55
C GLY A 449 -2.61 30.68 -14.16
N LEU A 450 -1.41 30.83 -14.75
CA LEU A 450 -0.23 30.10 -14.32
C LEU A 450 0.30 30.66 -13.00
N SER A 451 0.91 29.82 -12.18
CA SER A 451 1.49 30.20 -10.91
C SER A 451 3.01 30.35 -11.00
N VAL A 452 3.53 31.49 -10.51
CA VAL A 452 4.95 31.84 -10.60
C VAL A 452 5.63 31.79 -9.23
N LEU A 453 6.74 31.06 -9.14
CA LEU A 453 7.72 31.16 -8.05
C LEU A 453 8.85 32.09 -8.48
N HIS A 454 8.82 33.32 -7.99
CA HIS A 454 9.78 34.37 -8.30
C HIS A 454 10.97 34.33 -7.36
N ASP A 455 12.14 33.93 -7.85
CA ASP A 455 13.39 33.95 -7.11
C ASP A 455 14.03 35.34 -7.09
N ASP A 456 13.56 36.15 -6.14
CA ASP A 456 14.00 37.50 -5.82
C ASP A 456 15.17 37.54 -4.80
N ARG A 457 15.72 36.38 -4.43
CA ARG A 457 16.76 36.30 -3.39
C ARG A 457 18.05 36.99 -3.84
N LYS A 458 18.75 37.65 -2.90
CA LYS A 458 20.07 38.26 -3.12
C LYS A 458 21.21 37.23 -2.99
N VAL A 459 21.17 36.18 -3.81
CA VAL A 459 22.19 35.11 -3.88
C VAL A 459 22.80 35.03 -5.28
N SER A 460 23.92 34.34 -5.42
CA SER A 460 24.59 34.18 -6.73
C SER A 460 23.70 33.47 -7.76
N PRO A 461 23.81 33.79 -9.06
CA PRO A 461 23.03 33.14 -10.12
C PRO A 461 23.11 31.61 -10.07
N GLY A 462 24.30 31.04 -9.86
CA GLY A 462 24.49 29.59 -9.79
C GLY A 462 23.66 28.90 -8.68
N VAL A 463 23.48 29.56 -7.54
CA VAL A 463 22.61 29.07 -6.45
C VAL A 463 21.14 29.11 -6.87
N LYS A 464 20.71 30.16 -7.57
CA LYS A 464 19.33 30.24 -8.09
C LYS A 464 19.04 29.12 -9.09
N PHE A 465 19.96 28.88 -10.03
CA PHE A 465 19.81 27.81 -11.01
C PHE A 465 19.83 26.42 -10.37
N THR A 466 20.77 26.17 -9.45
CA THR A 466 20.82 24.89 -8.70
C THR A 466 19.51 24.64 -7.96
N ASP A 467 18.97 25.65 -7.28
CA ASP A 467 17.68 25.52 -6.59
C ASP A 467 16.51 25.33 -7.55
N ALA A 468 16.53 25.98 -8.72
CA ALA A 468 15.51 25.81 -9.75
C ALA A 468 15.52 24.40 -10.33
N ASP A 469 16.71 23.84 -10.62
CA ASP A 469 16.87 22.48 -11.14
C ASP A 469 16.48 21.42 -10.09
N LEU A 470 16.84 21.67 -8.82
CA LEU A 470 16.48 20.81 -7.70
C LEU A 470 14.97 20.80 -7.43
N ILE A 471 14.32 21.97 -7.41
CA ILE A 471 12.87 22.11 -7.23
C ILE A 471 12.11 21.63 -8.47
N GLY A 472 12.69 21.76 -9.66
CA GLY A 472 12.24 21.03 -10.85
C GLY A 472 10.97 21.55 -11.53
N LEU A 473 10.61 22.82 -11.37
CA LEU A 473 9.37 23.35 -11.95
C LEU A 473 9.38 23.23 -13.49
N PRO A 474 8.22 23.00 -14.15
CA PRO A 474 8.17 22.68 -15.58
C PRO A 474 8.82 23.71 -16.49
N ILE A 475 8.63 24.99 -16.19
CA ILE A 475 9.21 26.11 -16.94
C ILE A 475 10.13 26.91 -16.04
N ARG A 476 11.31 27.24 -16.55
CA ARG A 476 12.21 28.24 -15.95
C ARG A 476 12.30 29.45 -16.87
N LEU A 477 12.03 30.63 -16.32
CA LEU A 477 12.25 31.91 -16.97
C LEU A 477 13.43 32.61 -16.31
N THR A 478 14.34 33.18 -17.10
CA THR A 478 15.45 33.98 -16.59
C THR A 478 15.34 35.40 -17.13
N VAL A 479 15.27 36.37 -16.20
CA VAL A 479 15.26 37.80 -16.51
C VAL A 479 16.61 38.38 -16.16
N SER A 480 17.37 38.76 -17.18
CA SER A 480 18.70 39.34 -17.04
C SER A 480 18.89 40.50 -18.00
N ARG A 481 19.84 41.39 -17.72
CA ARG A 481 20.18 42.48 -18.67
C ARG A 481 20.47 41.95 -20.07
N ARG A 482 21.21 40.83 -20.17
CA ARG A 482 21.55 40.18 -21.44
C ARG A 482 20.32 39.71 -22.22
N SER A 483 19.35 39.08 -21.56
CA SER A 483 18.13 38.61 -22.24
C SER A 483 17.27 39.80 -22.68
N LEU A 484 17.19 40.85 -21.85
CA LEU A 484 16.43 42.07 -22.15
C LEU A 484 17.05 42.84 -23.34
N GLU A 485 18.38 42.90 -23.44
CA GLU A 485 19.10 43.45 -24.61
C GLU A 485 18.80 42.67 -25.91
N GLN A 486 18.44 41.39 -25.80
CA GLN A 486 17.98 40.54 -26.90
C GLN A 486 16.47 40.64 -27.14
N GLY A 487 15.76 41.54 -26.44
CA GLY A 487 14.34 41.81 -26.62
C GLY A 487 13.40 40.89 -25.82
N GLY A 488 13.90 40.10 -24.88
CA GLY A 488 13.09 39.05 -24.25
C GLY A 488 13.56 38.51 -22.90
N VAL A 489 12.99 37.36 -22.55
CA VAL A 489 13.38 36.53 -21.40
C VAL A 489 13.82 35.16 -21.89
N GLU A 490 14.82 34.57 -21.24
CA GLU A 490 15.24 33.22 -21.57
C GLU A 490 14.25 32.22 -20.94
N CYS A 491 13.70 31.33 -21.76
CA CYS A 491 12.78 30.28 -21.37
C CYS A 491 13.43 28.92 -21.58
N ALA A 492 13.38 28.08 -20.55
CA ALA A 492 13.83 26.70 -20.56
C ALA A 492 12.72 25.79 -20.02
N VAL A 493 12.55 24.63 -20.66
CA VAL A 493 11.67 23.57 -20.15
C VAL A 493 12.51 22.58 -19.36
N ARG A 494 12.11 22.27 -18.12
CA ARG A 494 12.83 21.33 -17.25
C ARG A 494 12.90 19.94 -17.91
N GLY A 495 14.12 19.40 -17.99
CA GLY A 495 14.38 18.10 -18.64
C GLY A 495 14.57 18.16 -20.16
N LYS A 496 14.47 19.35 -20.79
CA LYS A 496 14.81 19.57 -22.20
C LYS A 496 16.10 20.39 -22.31
N SER A 497 16.88 20.15 -23.35
CA SER A 497 18.16 20.83 -23.61
C SER A 497 18.01 22.20 -24.29
N VAL A 498 16.84 22.48 -24.89
CA VAL A 498 16.61 23.68 -25.70
C VAL A 498 16.20 24.86 -24.82
N GLN A 499 16.89 25.99 -25.00
CA GLN A 499 16.58 27.29 -24.42
C GLN A 499 16.25 28.26 -25.55
N GLN A 500 15.27 29.12 -25.33
CA GLN A 500 14.84 30.12 -26.31
C GLN A 500 14.59 31.48 -25.67
N ILE A 501 14.83 32.55 -26.42
CA ILE A 501 14.44 33.90 -26.01
C ILE A 501 12.98 34.12 -26.41
N ILE A 502 12.14 34.38 -25.42
CA ILE A 502 10.74 34.74 -25.62
C ILE A 502 10.62 36.27 -25.57
N PRO A 503 10.04 36.92 -26.60
CA PRO A 503 9.80 38.36 -26.58
C PRO A 503 9.05 38.82 -25.34
N LEU A 504 9.35 40.03 -24.85
CA LEU A 504 8.61 40.60 -23.73
C LEU A 504 7.15 40.92 -24.06
N GLU A 505 6.87 41.22 -25.33
CA GLU A 505 5.51 41.44 -25.81
C GLU A 505 4.78 40.10 -25.92
N GLY A 506 3.67 39.95 -25.19
CA GLY A 506 2.88 38.70 -25.18
C GLY A 506 3.59 37.54 -24.48
N VAL A 507 4.48 37.83 -23.52
CA VAL A 507 5.22 36.79 -22.80
C VAL A 507 4.27 35.86 -22.05
N GLY A 508 3.19 36.39 -21.47
CA GLY A 508 2.20 35.56 -20.75
C GLY A 508 1.59 34.48 -21.63
N GLU A 509 1.02 34.88 -22.78
CA GLU A 509 0.37 33.96 -23.72
C GLU A 509 1.35 32.94 -24.31
N THR A 510 2.57 33.38 -24.62
CA THR A 510 3.61 32.48 -25.14
C THR A 510 4.00 31.43 -24.09
N ILE A 511 4.13 31.81 -22.83
CA ILE A 511 4.44 30.87 -21.74
C ILE A 511 3.28 29.93 -21.46
N LEU A 512 2.03 30.38 -21.56
CA LEU A 512 0.86 29.50 -21.50
C LEU A 512 0.89 28.44 -22.61
N ALA A 513 1.24 28.82 -23.84
CA ALA A 513 1.37 27.89 -24.96
C ALA A 513 2.53 26.88 -24.73
N VAL A 514 3.68 27.34 -24.25
CA VAL A 514 4.81 26.47 -23.89
C VAL A 514 4.40 25.50 -22.78
N PHE A 515 3.72 25.97 -21.73
CA PHE A 515 3.25 25.13 -20.63
C PHE A 515 2.26 24.07 -21.10
N SER A 516 1.35 24.44 -22.00
CA SER A 516 0.38 23.51 -22.58
C SER A 516 1.02 22.44 -23.46
N SER A 517 2.20 22.70 -24.04
CA SER A 517 2.95 21.70 -24.83
C SER A 517 3.73 20.67 -23.99
N VAL A 518 3.80 20.88 -22.67
CA VAL A 518 4.47 20.00 -21.70
C VAL A 518 3.50 19.44 -20.65
N MET A 519 2.20 19.75 -20.78
CA MET A 519 1.11 18.95 -20.22
C MET A 519 0.89 17.72 -21.10
#